data_AF-A0A977KTA4-F1
#
_entry.id   AF-A0A977KTA4-F1
#
_cell.length_a   1.000
_cell.length_b   1.000
_cell.length_c   1.000
_cell.angle_alpha   90.00
_cell.angle_beta   90.00
_cell.angle_gamma   90.00
#
_symmetry.space_group_name_H-M   'P 1'
#
loop_
_entity.id
_entity.type
_entity.pdbx_description
1 polymer ?
#
loop_
_entity_poly.entity_id
_entity_poly.type
_entity_poly.pdbx_seq_one_letter_code
_entity_poly.pdbx_strand_id
1 'polypeptide(L)'
;MFFKSLKGLLCLKLRIADGISTLSGSGRIYVRTKPTIKSTAPQYGLAGDKVKVMNCVPDKDQSGSDLNWCKVQFTKSKAVGWVRSDHIIFADGGE
;
A
#
# COMPACT_ATOMS: atom_id res chain seq x y z
N MET A 1 10.28 7.80 -24.02
CA MET A 1 9.18 8.37 -23.23
C MET A 1 8.61 7.24 -22.37
N PHE A 2 8.84 7.25 -21.06
CA PHE A 2 8.30 6.23 -20.16
C PHE A 2 6.94 6.67 -19.64
N PHE A 3 5.86 6.09 -20.17
CA PHE A 3 4.54 6.17 -19.54
C PHE A 3 4.58 5.29 -18.29
N LYS A 4 4.89 5.87 -17.13
CA LYS A 4 4.56 5.23 -15.84
C LYS A 4 3.04 5.18 -15.76
N SER A 5 2.47 4.00 -15.53
CA SER A 5 1.02 3.79 -15.37
C SER A 5 0.42 4.82 -14.41
N LEU A 6 -0.78 5.33 -14.73
CA LEU A 6 -1.47 6.32 -13.88
C LEU A 6 -1.61 5.82 -12.43
N LYS A 7 -1.71 4.50 -12.22
CA LYS A 7 -1.76 3.87 -10.89
C LYS A 7 -0.47 4.06 -10.09
N GLY A 8 0.67 3.94 -10.75
CA GLY A 8 2.00 4.17 -10.16
C GLY A 8 2.24 5.65 -9.83
N LEU A 9 1.67 6.54 -10.66
CA LEU A 9 1.79 7.99 -10.51
C LEU A 9 0.80 8.55 -9.47
N LEU A 10 -0.39 7.96 -9.31
CA LEU A 10 -1.41 8.42 -8.37
C LEU A 10 -0.88 8.43 -6.94
N CYS A 11 -0.19 7.37 -6.47
CA CYS A 11 0.30 7.36 -5.10
C CYS A 11 1.50 8.29 -4.83
N LEU A 12 2.23 8.71 -5.87
CA LEU A 12 3.31 9.68 -5.73
C LEU A 12 2.84 11.14 -5.88
N LYS A 13 1.70 11.35 -6.55
CA LYS A 13 1.17 12.69 -6.88
C LYS A 13 0.02 13.11 -5.97
N LEU A 14 -0.76 12.18 -5.42
CA LEU A 14 -1.61 12.43 -4.26
C LEU A 14 -0.70 12.57 -3.05
N ARG A 15 -0.46 13.82 -2.63
CA ARG A 15 -0.14 14.10 -1.23
C ARG A 15 -1.24 13.43 -0.42
N ILE A 16 -0.90 12.32 0.23
CA ILE A 16 -1.62 11.60 1.29
C ILE A 16 -3.06 12.06 1.38
N ALA A 17 -3.94 11.38 0.69
CA ALA A 17 -5.34 11.68 0.85
C ALA A 17 -5.75 11.39 2.29
N ASP A 18 -6.42 12.35 2.91
CA ASP A 18 -6.83 12.32 4.31
C ASP A 18 -7.91 11.23 4.60
N GLY A 19 -8.24 10.41 3.59
CA GLY A 19 -9.24 9.36 3.67
C GLY A 19 -8.77 8.05 4.31
N ILE A 20 -9.74 7.29 4.83
CA ILE A 20 -9.51 5.96 5.38
C ILE A 20 -9.62 4.93 4.26
N SER A 21 -8.48 4.34 3.90
CA SER A 21 -8.39 3.27 2.91
C SER A 21 -8.75 1.92 3.53
N THR A 22 -9.01 0.93 2.67
CA THR A 22 -9.43 -0.42 3.10
C THR A 22 -8.50 -1.46 2.50
N LEU A 23 -8.03 -2.41 3.31
CA LEU A 23 -7.29 -3.55 2.80
C LEU A 23 -8.19 -4.51 2.02
N SER A 24 -7.68 -5.07 0.93
CA SER A 24 -8.41 -5.98 0.04
C SER A 24 -7.55 -7.15 -0.42
N GLY A 25 -8.20 -8.27 -0.71
CA GLY A 25 -7.56 -9.53 -1.10
C GLY A 25 -8.19 -10.71 -0.38
N SER A 26 -7.59 -11.88 -0.56
CA SER A 26 -7.95 -13.11 0.14
C SER A 26 -6.88 -13.51 1.15
N GLY A 27 -7.29 -14.01 2.31
CA GLY A 27 -6.37 -14.47 3.35
C GLY A 27 -5.62 -13.35 4.08
N ARG A 28 -4.40 -13.67 4.55
CA ARG A 28 -3.56 -12.75 5.32
C ARG A 28 -2.80 -11.80 4.39
N ILE A 29 -2.94 -10.50 4.63
CA ILE A 29 -2.19 -9.47 3.93
C ILE A 29 -0.97 -9.13 4.79
N TYR A 30 0.21 -9.55 4.35
CA TYR A 30 1.45 -9.36 5.12
C TYR A 30 1.81 -7.88 5.26
N VAL A 31 2.00 -7.44 6.51
CA VAL A 31 2.45 -6.09 6.85
C VAL A 31 3.94 -6.15 7.15
N ARG A 32 4.72 -5.56 6.26
CA ARG A 32 6.18 -5.72 6.22
C ARG A 32 6.93 -4.59 6.90
N THR A 33 8.13 -4.89 7.38
CA THR A 33 8.99 -3.89 8.03
C THR A 33 9.67 -2.95 7.04
N LYS A 34 9.83 -3.35 5.77
CA LYS A 34 10.38 -2.55 4.68
C LYS A 34 9.52 -2.71 3.40
N PRO A 35 9.60 -1.77 2.44
CA PRO A 35 8.89 -1.85 1.15
C PRO A 35 9.54 -2.88 0.21
N THR A 36 9.57 -4.14 0.63
CA THR A 36 10.10 -5.27 -0.14
C THR A 36 9.59 -6.60 0.39
N ILE A 37 9.32 -7.56 -0.51
CA ILE A 37 8.97 -8.94 -0.17
C ILE A 37 10.08 -9.67 0.60
N LYS A 38 11.32 -9.20 0.53
CA LYS A 38 12.47 -9.81 1.21
C LYS A 38 12.56 -9.44 2.70
N SER A 39 11.73 -8.50 3.15
CA SER A 39 11.69 -8.10 4.55
C SER A 39 10.72 -8.94 5.38
N THR A 40 10.99 -9.00 6.68
CA THR A 40 10.14 -9.70 7.65
C THR A 40 8.74 -9.11 7.69
N ALA A 41 7.74 -9.96 7.94
CA ALA A 41 6.34 -9.58 8.13
C ALA A 41 5.84 -10.07 9.50
N PRO A 42 6.17 -9.38 10.60
CA PRO A 42 5.75 -9.80 11.94
C PRO A 42 4.24 -9.64 12.18
N GLN A 43 3.55 -8.94 11.28
CA GLN A 43 2.15 -8.58 11.39
C GLN A 43 1.43 -8.88 10.08
N TYR A 44 0.11 -9.01 10.15
CA TYR A 44 -0.75 -9.10 8.98
C TYR A 44 -2.04 -8.33 9.22
N GLY A 45 -2.65 -7.87 8.14
CA GLY A 45 -4.03 -7.41 8.10
C GLY A 45 -4.93 -8.43 7.41
N LEU A 46 -6.23 -8.16 7.44
CA LEU A 46 -7.27 -8.90 6.74
C LEU A 46 -8.03 -7.97 5.81
N ALA A 47 -8.71 -8.55 4.82
CA ALA A 47 -9.63 -7.80 3.97
C ALA A 47 -10.68 -7.09 4.82
N GLY A 48 -10.96 -5.83 4.49
CA GLY A 48 -11.86 -4.96 5.25
C GLY A 48 -11.18 -4.13 6.35
N ASP A 49 -9.93 -4.45 6.72
CA ASP A 49 -9.19 -3.64 7.69
C ASP A 49 -9.02 -2.21 7.19
N LYS A 50 -9.24 -1.26 8.11
CA LYS A 50 -9.20 0.17 7.83
C LYS A 50 -7.81 0.71 8.13
N VAL A 51 -7.22 1.39 7.16
CA VAL A 51 -5.86 1.92 7.24
C VAL A 51 -5.79 3.36 6.75
N LYS A 52 -4.87 4.13 7.33
CA LYS A 52 -4.40 5.39 6.77
C LYS A 52 -3.16 5.11 5.94
N VAL A 53 -3.14 5.53 4.68
CA VAL A 53 -1.94 5.47 3.85
C VAL A 53 -1.11 6.71 4.15
N MET A 54 0.15 6.53 4.58
CA MET A 54 1.02 7.62 5.00
C MET A 54 2.09 7.96 3.97
N ASN A 55 2.52 7.00 3.16
CA ASN A 55 3.53 7.22 2.14
C ASN A 55 3.52 6.07 1.13
N CYS A 56 3.96 6.33 -0.10
CA CYS A 56 4.15 5.33 -1.14
C CYS A 56 5.53 5.43 -1.75
N VAL A 57 6.14 4.29 -2.03
CA VAL A 57 7.36 4.20 -2.84
C VAL A 57 7.17 3.18 -3.96
N PRO A 58 7.77 3.38 -5.14
CA PRO A 58 7.69 2.42 -6.23
C PRO A 58 8.18 1.04 -5.81
N ASP A 59 7.53 -0.01 -6.32
CA ASP A 59 8.00 -1.37 -6.16
C ASP A 59 9.36 -1.57 -6.86
N LYS A 60 10.34 -2.06 -6.09
CA LYS A 60 11.70 -2.36 -6.56
C LYS A 60 12.00 -3.86 -6.53
N ASP A 61 11.07 -4.69 -6.09
CA ASP A 61 11.24 -6.14 -6.07
C ASP A 61 11.11 -6.73 -7.47
N GLN A 62 10.24 -6.14 -8.30
CA GLN A 62 9.98 -6.59 -9.66
C GLN A 62 10.25 -5.46 -10.66
N SER A 63 11.21 -5.68 -11.56
CA SER A 63 11.54 -4.74 -12.63
C SER A 63 10.34 -4.55 -13.55
N GLY A 64 9.97 -3.29 -13.82
CA GLY A 64 8.79 -2.95 -14.63
C GLY A 64 7.45 -3.02 -13.91
N SER A 65 7.43 -3.25 -12.59
CA SER A 65 6.20 -3.19 -11.80
C SER A 65 5.64 -1.77 -11.76
N ASP A 66 4.33 -1.66 -12.02
CA ASP A 66 3.56 -0.43 -11.84
C ASP A 66 2.99 -0.31 -10.40
N LEU A 67 3.32 -1.26 -9.52
CA LEU A 67 2.86 -1.27 -8.15
C LEU A 67 3.71 -0.37 -7.26
N ASN A 68 3.16 -0.03 -6.10
CA ASN A 68 3.85 0.69 -5.04
C ASN A 68 3.82 -0.12 -3.74
N TRP A 69 4.78 0.15 -2.87
CA TRP A 69 4.68 -0.18 -1.46
C TRP A 69 4.15 1.03 -0.71
N CYS A 70 3.08 0.83 0.05
CA CYS A 70 2.40 1.84 0.83
C CYS A 70 2.71 1.64 2.31
N LYS A 71 3.26 2.65 2.97
CA LYS A 71 3.35 2.68 4.43
C LYS A 71 1.96 3.00 4.96
N VAL A 72 1.41 2.11 5.76
CA VAL A 72 0.05 2.22 6.29
C VAL A 72 0.06 2.21 7.81
N GLN A 73 -0.93 2.87 8.40
CA GLN A 73 -1.24 2.78 9.82
C GLN A 73 -2.66 2.23 9.99
N PHE A 74 -2.80 1.13 10.74
CA PHE A 74 -4.10 0.54 11.07
C PHE A 74 -4.88 1.46 12.02
N THR A 75 -6.16 1.70 11.73
CA THR A 75 -6.95 2.66 12.52
C THR A 75 -7.23 2.16 13.94
N LYS A 76 -7.44 0.84 14.11
CA LYS A 76 -7.74 0.19 15.40
C LYS A 76 -6.48 -0.07 16.24
N SER A 77 -5.56 -0.89 15.74
CA SER A 77 -4.37 -1.32 16.48
C SER A 77 -3.23 -0.29 16.49
N LYS A 78 -3.30 0.73 15.63
CA LYS A 78 -2.22 1.70 15.39
C LYS A 78 -0.92 1.09 14.85
N ALA A 79 -0.93 -0.20 14.52
CA ALA A 79 0.20 -0.88 13.88
C ALA A 79 0.61 -0.16 12.59
N VAL A 80 1.91 -0.09 12.34
CA VAL A 80 2.49 0.60 11.17
C VAL A 80 3.39 -0.36 10.43
N GLY A 81 3.26 -0.39 9.10
CA GLY A 81 4.15 -1.16 8.25
C GLY A 81 3.87 -0.93 6.78
N TRP A 82 4.48 -1.74 5.92
CA TRP A 82 4.40 -1.64 4.47
C TRP A 82 3.51 -2.73 3.90
N VAL A 83 2.56 -2.32 3.07
CA VAL A 83 1.64 -3.19 2.32
C VAL A 83 1.74 -2.80 0.85
N ARG A 84 1.72 -3.76 -0.05
CA ARG A 84 1.77 -3.48 -1.49
C ARG A 84 0.42 -2.97 -1.99
N SER A 85 0.44 -2.05 -2.95
CA SER A 85 -0.73 -1.25 -3.34
C SER A 85 -1.87 -2.06 -3.95
N ASP A 86 -1.60 -3.25 -4.48
CA ASP A 86 -2.60 -4.20 -4.97
C ASP A 86 -3.52 -4.73 -3.86
N HIS A 87 -3.12 -4.60 -2.59
CA HIS A 87 -3.94 -4.96 -1.43
C HIS A 87 -4.66 -3.78 -0.80
N ILE A 88 -4.72 -2.62 -1.46
CA ILE A 88 -5.30 -1.40 -0.88
C ILE A 88 -6.33 -0.82 -1.83
N ILE A 89 -7.54 -0.66 -1.32
CA ILE A 89 -8.58 0.19 -1.91
C ILE A 89 -8.40 1.58 -1.31
N PHE A 90 -7.86 2.50 -2.09
CA PHE A 90 -7.65 3.89 -1.70
C PHE A 90 -8.97 4.62 -1.51
N ALA A 91 -9.06 5.46 -0.48
CA ALA A 91 -10.28 6.14 -0.08
C ALA A 91 -10.83 7.11 -1.13
N ASP A 92 -10.00 7.53 -2.08
CA ASP A 92 -10.29 8.64 -2.98
C ASP A 92 -10.83 8.16 -4.33
N GLY A 93 -11.08 6.84 -4.45
CA GLY A 93 -11.36 6.21 -5.74
C GLY A 93 -10.12 6.32 -6.62
N GLY A 94 -9.23 5.33 -6.53
CA GLY A 94 -8.14 5.23 -7.50
C GLY A 94 -8.72 4.99 -8.90
N GLU A 95 -8.93 6.08 -9.65
CA GLU A 95 -9.04 6.07 -11.11
C GLU A 95 -7.65 6.11 -11.76
#